data_AF-A0A924SNA3-F1
#
_entry.id   AF-A0A924SNA3-F1
#
_cell.length_a   1.000
_cell.length_b   1.000
_cell.length_c   1.000
_cell.angle_alpha   90.00
_cell.angle_beta   90.00
_cell.angle_gamma   90.00
#
_symmetry.space_group_name_H-M   'P 1'
#
loop_
_entity.id
_entity.type
_entity.pdbx_description
1 polymer ?
#
loop_
_entity_poly.entity_id
_entity_poly.type
_entity_poly.pdbx_seq_one_letter_code
_entity_poly.pdbx_strand_id
1 'polypeptide(L)'
;TYIKLASDVLPEPVKLTGDVSAWSEEVLLEFGGSSRLFPQLGDDRLRASLLLKLFRRAQTQLSVEQLAGVEPVDPLLERLSGMTPQERARIFNEWIKSAMPWVNARFSAEFTPRADQFKCFIGVGDVNAWRKFDEEIKAAVPTGSFHGDLVSIVNTGITGKAVCYIELSGFPMTVLRGLPTWRTSYQIENPKIPTHLHFDATRFRHPISPSMDELNRLADDYEWFLQAVALGVIKRKADLADREASFQPRGQYLFEVEPGSGEWLQIGNEFAVRSNGLPPYYREQVIAAVQHRLASMGPNQLALLATLMRHYQHRVYEPKLEVDETGAQLPSPSLPNITARRLYEEWFKRARSMNPALSAKTVDAAAAGMLQWTDLVPHSADDAYSWEVEKPVDKRVIKPELLASEAEAAQALQARPEAPAAVAPEAFASGARFKLFLNGAQQGPFSVDELVLRIARGELEEGTKVWNMQWNPKAYKWKTAGDVPELAGLFDAAIPDPDNDIPDPD
;
A
#
# COMPACT_ATOMS: atom_id res chain seq x y z
N THR A 1 22.49 -5.11 -7.42
CA THR A 1 22.35 -4.70 -8.83
C THR A 1 21.88 -5.87 -9.67
N TYR A 2 20.98 -5.69 -10.64
CA TYR A 2 20.59 -6.78 -11.54
C TYR A 2 20.91 -6.45 -13.01
N ILE A 3 21.25 -7.47 -13.80
CA ILE A 3 21.31 -7.36 -15.25
C ILE A 3 20.01 -7.96 -15.80
N LYS A 4 19.33 -7.18 -16.66
CA LYS A 4 18.29 -7.65 -17.58
C LYS A 4 18.69 -7.13 -18.96
N LEU A 5 19.17 -8.00 -19.83
CA LEU A 5 19.41 -7.64 -21.23
C LEU A 5 18.04 -7.76 -21.93
N ALA A 6 17.43 -6.63 -22.27
CA ALA A 6 16.03 -6.52 -22.67
C ALA A 6 15.52 -7.66 -23.58
N SER A 7 14.48 -8.37 -23.10
CA SER A 7 13.42 -8.95 -23.91
C SER A 7 12.08 -8.63 -23.23
N ASP A 8 11.12 -8.16 -24.02
CA ASP A 8 9.79 -7.65 -23.62
C ASP A 8 8.76 -8.76 -23.32
N VAL A 9 9.21 -9.97 -22.95
CA VAL A 9 8.30 -11.09 -22.70
C VAL A 9 8.22 -11.37 -21.20
N LEU A 10 7.07 -11.06 -20.61
CA LEU A 10 6.71 -11.55 -19.28
C LEU A 10 6.48 -13.07 -19.38
N PRO A 11 7.07 -13.90 -18.49
CA PRO A 11 6.73 -15.32 -18.47
C PRO A 11 5.25 -15.50 -18.14
N GLU A 12 4.56 -16.35 -18.89
CA GLU A 12 3.17 -16.69 -18.59
C GLU A 12 3.06 -17.31 -17.19
N PRO A 13 1.97 -17.03 -16.44
CA PRO A 13 1.72 -17.67 -15.16
C PRO A 13 1.70 -19.19 -15.35
N VAL A 14 2.46 -19.91 -14.51
CA VAL A 14 2.54 -21.37 -14.52
C VAL A 14 1.13 -21.93 -14.34
N LYS A 15 0.53 -22.43 -15.42
CA LYS A 15 -0.67 -23.25 -15.35
C LYS A 15 -0.26 -24.64 -14.89
N LEU A 16 -0.86 -25.11 -13.80
CA LEU A 16 -0.76 -26.52 -13.43
C LEU A 16 -1.31 -27.34 -14.60
N THR A 17 -0.45 -28.10 -15.27
CA THR A 17 -0.84 -29.00 -16.35
C THR A 17 -0.58 -30.42 -15.85
N GLY A 18 -1.59 -31.28 -15.89
CA GLY A 18 -1.53 -32.64 -15.33
C GLY A 18 -2.78 -33.00 -14.51
N ASP A 19 -2.89 -34.29 -14.16
CA ASP A 19 -3.96 -34.80 -13.30
C ASP A 19 -3.62 -34.51 -11.82
N VAL A 20 -3.97 -33.29 -11.39
CA VAL A 20 -3.79 -32.80 -10.01
C VAL A 20 -4.46 -33.73 -8.99
N SER A 21 -5.51 -34.46 -9.40
CA SER A 21 -6.24 -35.39 -8.53
C SER A 21 -5.38 -36.61 -8.19
N ALA A 22 -4.78 -37.25 -9.19
CA ALA A 22 -3.92 -38.41 -8.99
C ALA A 22 -2.68 -38.08 -8.15
N TRP A 23 -2.04 -36.94 -8.40
CA TRP A 23 -0.91 -36.48 -7.57
C TRP A 23 -1.32 -36.22 -6.12
N SER A 24 -2.47 -35.56 -5.91
CA SER A 24 -2.96 -35.27 -4.56
C SER A 24 -3.24 -36.56 -3.77
N GLU A 25 -3.74 -37.61 -4.43
CA GLU A 25 -3.98 -38.92 -3.82
C GLU A 25 -2.68 -39.65 -3.46
N GLU A 26 -1.69 -39.67 -4.34
CA GLU A 26 -0.37 -40.27 -4.06
C GLU A 26 0.34 -39.58 -2.89
N VAL A 27 0.32 -38.24 -2.88
CA VAL A 27 0.89 -37.44 -1.79
C VAL A 27 0.12 -37.71 -0.50
N LEU A 28 -1.21 -37.71 -0.53
CA LEU A 28 -2.04 -38.01 0.65
C LEU A 28 -1.73 -39.41 1.22
N LEU A 29 -1.55 -40.42 0.37
CA LEU A 29 -1.18 -41.78 0.79
C LEU A 29 0.23 -41.85 1.39
N GLU A 30 1.21 -41.17 0.78
CA GLU A 30 2.61 -41.12 1.25
C GLU A 30 2.73 -40.51 2.66
N PHE A 31 1.93 -39.48 2.94
CA PHE A 31 1.85 -38.85 4.26
C PHE A 31 0.94 -39.59 5.26
N GLY A 32 0.50 -40.81 4.92
CA GLY A 32 -0.25 -41.69 5.81
C GLY A 32 -1.75 -41.45 5.84
N GLY A 33 -2.29 -40.77 4.82
CA GLY A 33 -3.70 -40.45 4.66
C GLY A 33 -4.16 -39.23 5.48
N SER A 34 -5.38 -38.78 5.20
CA SER A 34 -6.02 -37.64 5.90
C SER A 34 -6.12 -37.84 7.41
N SER A 35 -6.24 -39.09 7.88
CA SER A 35 -6.33 -39.45 9.30
C SER A 35 -5.06 -39.16 10.10
N ARG A 36 -3.88 -39.17 9.47
CA ARG A 36 -2.59 -38.82 10.11
C ARG A 36 -2.15 -37.38 9.84
N LEU A 37 -2.54 -36.82 8.69
CA LEU A 37 -2.18 -35.47 8.26
C LEU A 37 -2.92 -34.39 9.06
N PHE A 38 -4.23 -34.53 9.26
CA PHE A 38 -5.03 -33.49 9.89
C PHE A 38 -4.70 -33.23 11.37
N PRO A 39 -4.37 -34.24 12.20
CA PRO A 39 -3.86 -34.00 13.55
C PRO A 39 -2.52 -33.22 13.56
N GLN A 40 -1.66 -33.42 12.56
CA GLN A 40 -0.35 -32.77 12.48
C GLN A 40 -0.43 -31.31 11.99
N LEU A 41 -1.50 -30.93 11.28
CA LEU A 41 -1.73 -29.54 10.85
C LEU A 41 -2.15 -28.61 12.01
N GLY A 42 -2.63 -29.19 13.12
CA GLY A 42 -3.00 -28.44 14.33
C GLY A 42 -1.82 -27.97 15.17
N ASP A 43 -0.62 -28.52 14.94
CA ASP A 43 0.63 -28.12 15.60
C ASP A 43 1.50 -27.31 14.64
N ASP A 44 1.89 -26.09 15.03
CA ASP A 44 2.61 -25.15 14.17
C ASP A 44 3.99 -25.65 13.72
N ARG A 45 4.70 -26.43 14.56
CA ARG A 45 6.02 -26.99 14.22
C ARG A 45 5.86 -28.16 13.25
N LEU A 46 4.91 -29.04 13.51
CA LEU A 46 4.63 -30.18 12.62
C LEU A 46 4.10 -29.68 11.27
N ARG A 47 3.25 -28.65 11.26
CA ARG A 47 2.78 -27.98 10.04
C ARG A 47 3.91 -27.42 9.19
N ALA A 48 4.87 -26.71 9.80
CA ALA A 48 6.04 -26.19 9.06
C ALA A 48 6.89 -27.33 8.45
N SER A 49 7.05 -28.43 9.19
CA SER A 49 7.79 -29.60 8.69
C SER A 49 7.09 -30.31 7.53
N LEU A 50 5.75 -30.39 7.58
CA LEU A 50 4.90 -30.96 6.52
C LEU A 50 4.94 -30.11 5.26
N LEU A 51 4.83 -28.78 5.41
CA LEU A 51 4.93 -27.84 4.29
C LEU A 51 6.29 -27.94 3.60
N LEU A 52 7.38 -28.07 4.36
CA LEU A 52 8.71 -28.22 3.78
C LEU A 52 8.86 -29.54 3.00
N LYS A 53 8.28 -30.64 3.48
CA LYS A 53 8.29 -31.94 2.79
C LYS A 53 7.44 -31.91 1.52
N LEU A 54 6.24 -31.32 1.59
CA LEU A 54 5.36 -31.09 0.44
C LEU A 54 6.03 -30.22 -0.62
N PHE A 55 6.70 -29.14 -0.19
CA PHE A 55 7.43 -28.25 -1.08
C PHE A 55 8.58 -28.96 -1.79
N ARG A 56 9.39 -29.76 -1.09
CA ARG A 56 10.46 -30.56 -1.69
C ARG A 56 9.92 -31.61 -2.66
N ARG A 57 8.77 -32.23 -2.35
CA ARG A 57 8.13 -33.22 -3.23
C ARG A 57 7.60 -32.57 -4.50
N ALA A 58 6.91 -31.44 -4.38
CA ALA A 58 6.46 -30.63 -5.51
C ALA A 58 7.64 -30.15 -6.37
N GLN A 59 8.74 -29.73 -5.75
CA GLN A 59 9.96 -29.32 -6.45
C GLN A 59 10.61 -30.49 -7.20
N THR A 60 10.64 -31.69 -6.60
CA THR A 60 11.17 -32.90 -7.25
C THR A 60 10.31 -33.33 -8.43
N GLN A 61 8.98 -33.22 -8.34
CA GLN A 61 8.11 -33.56 -9.46
C GLN A 61 8.15 -32.51 -10.57
N LEU A 62 8.21 -31.22 -10.24
CA LEU A 62 8.49 -30.16 -11.20
C LEU A 62 9.80 -30.45 -11.95
N SER A 63 10.84 -30.89 -11.25
CA SER A 63 12.11 -31.31 -11.89
C SER A 63 12.00 -32.56 -12.77
N VAL A 64 11.01 -33.44 -12.54
CA VAL A 64 10.80 -34.68 -13.34
C VAL A 64 9.88 -34.42 -14.54
N GLU A 65 8.83 -33.63 -14.40
CA GLU A 65 7.98 -33.21 -15.52
C GLU A 65 8.71 -32.22 -16.46
N GLN A 66 9.63 -31.41 -15.92
CA GLN A 66 10.52 -30.55 -16.72
C GLN A 66 11.56 -31.32 -17.56
N LEU A 67 11.79 -32.61 -17.30
CA LEU A 67 12.67 -33.46 -18.12
C LEU A 67 11.98 -33.98 -19.41
N ALA A 68 10.65 -33.86 -19.53
CA ALA A 68 9.89 -34.36 -20.68
C ALA A 68 9.66 -33.31 -21.79
N GLY A 69 10.02 -32.05 -21.56
CA GLY A 69 10.02 -30.98 -22.57
C GLY A 69 11.39 -30.33 -22.63
N VAL A 70 11.88 -30.00 -23.83
CA VAL A 70 13.12 -29.22 -24.00
C VAL A 70 12.98 -27.94 -23.18
N GLU A 71 13.78 -27.79 -22.12
CA GLU A 71 13.75 -26.59 -21.28
C GLU A 71 13.97 -25.33 -22.14
N PRO A 72 13.14 -24.28 -21.98
CA PRO A 72 13.43 -23.00 -22.58
C PRO A 72 14.74 -22.46 -21.97
N VAL A 73 15.75 -22.29 -22.82
CA VAL A 73 17.07 -21.77 -22.45
C VAL A 73 16.92 -20.39 -21.80
N ASP A 74 17.61 -20.16 -20.68
CA ASP A 74 17.61 -18.85 -20.01
C ASP A 74 18.00 -17.74 -21.02
N PRO A 75 17.09 -16.79 -21.34
CA PRO A 75 17.30 -15.81 -22.41
C PRO A 75 18.48 -14.87 -22.11
N LEU A 76 18.80 -14.66 -20.83
CA LEU A 76 19.98 -13.91 -20.44
C LEU A 76 21.26 -14.70 -20.74
N LEU A 77 21.25 -16.00 -20.42
CA LEU A 77 22.38 -16.89 -20.65
C LEU A 77 22.65 -17.08 -22.16
N GLU A 78 21.59 -17.21 -22.96
CA GLU A 78 21.69 -17.28 -24.42
C GLU A 78 22.36 -16.03 -24.98
N ARG A 79 21.88 -14.85 -24.55
CA ARG A 79 22.42 -13.57 -25.02
C ARG A 79 23.86 -13.33 -24.59
N LEU A 80 24.23 -13.71 -23.35
CA LEU A 80 25.62 -13.66 -22.90
C LEU A 80 26.51 -14.62 -23.72
N SER A 81 25.99 -15.80 -24.07
CA SER A 81 26.73 -16.77 -24.90
C SER A 81 26.96 -16.25 -26.31
N GLY A 82 26.07 -15.41 -26.85
CA GLY A 82 26.21 -14.75 -28.15
C GLY A 82 27.14 -13.53 -28.17
N MET A 83 27.61 -13.05 -27.01
CA MET A 83 28.54 -11.92 -26.92
C MET A 83 30.00 -12.37 -27.06
N THR A 84 30.88 -11.44 -27.41
CA THR A 84 32.32 -11.68 -27.34
C THR A 84 32.80 -11.72 -25.88
N PRO A 85 33.91 -12.44 -25.56
CA PRO A 85 34.47 -12.42 -24.21
C PRO A 85 34.81 -11.02 -23.69
N GLN A 86 35.23 -10.10 -24.59
CA GLN A 86 35.56 -8.73 -24.22
C GLN A 86 34.32 -7.92 -23.81
N GLU A 87 33.19 -8.09 -24.50
CA GLU A 87 31.92 -7.47 -24.15
C GLU A 87 31.38 -8.02 -22.83
N ARG A 88 31.45 -9.34 -22.63
CA ARG A 88 31.07 -9.97 -21.36
C ARG A 88 31.90 -9.47 -20.19
N ALA A 89 33.23 -9.42 -20.34
CA ALA A 89 34.13 -8.91 -19.31
C ALA A 89 33.78 -7.46 -18.91
N ARG A 90 33.47 -6.60 -19.90
CA ARG A 90 33.01 -5.23 -19.64
C ARG A 90 31.69 -5.20 -18.86
N ILE A 91 30.69 -5.97 -19.30
CA ILE A 91 29.36 -6.03 -18.67
C ILE A 91 29.47 -6.55 -17.23
N PHE A 92 30.21 -7.64 -17.00
CA PHE A 92 30.42 -8.18 -15.66
C PHE A 92 31.16 -7.19 -14.76
N ASN A 93 32.17 -6.49 -15.29
CA ASN A 93 32.91 -5.49 -14.53
C ASN A 93 32.02 -4.31 -14.13
N GLU A 94 31.29 -3.72 -15.09
CA GLU A 94 30.36 -2.63 -14.83
C GLU A 94 29.29 -3.06 -13.82
N TRP A 95 28.74 -4.26 -13.95
CA TRP A 95 27.72 -4.79 -13.05
C TRP A 95 28.20 -4.97 -11.61
N ILE A 96 29.36 -5.61 -11.40
CA ILE A 96 29.94 -5.80 -10.07
C ILE A 96 30.34 -4.45 -9.47
N LYS A 97 30.92 -3.55 -10.27
CA LYS A 97 31.27 -2.20 -9.84
C LYS A 97 30.05 -1.39 -9.40
N SER A 98 28.95 -1.49 -10.14
CA SER A 98 27.67 -0.86 -9.78
C SER A 98 27.02 -1.45 -8.52
N ALA A 99 27.46 -2.61 -8.04
CA ALA A 99 27.01 -3.15 -6.76
C ALA A 99 27.77 -2.57 -5.54
N MET A 100 28.88 -1.84 -5.74
CA MET A 100 29.64 -1.16 -4.69
C MET A 100 30.14 0.24 -5.08
N PRO A 101 29.29 1.17 -5.56
CA PRO A 101 29.76 2.50 -5.96
C PRO A 101 30.32 3.33 -4.79
N TRP A 102 30.07 2.92 -3.54
CA TRP A 102 30.44 3.60 -2.29
C TRP A 102 31.76 3.13 -1.64
N VAL A 103 32.33 2.00 -2.06
CA VAL A 103 33.55 1.46 -1.44
C VAL A 103 34.78 2.00 -2.17
N ASN A 104 35.67 2.69 -1.44
CA ASN A 104 36.99 3.09 -1.95
C ASN A 104 38.09 2.46 -1.09
N ALA A 105 37.91 1.19 -0.75
CA ALA A 105 38.94 0.42 -0.09
C ALA A 105 39.72 -0.35 -1.14
N ARG A 106 41.04 -0.40 -0.99
CA ARG A 106 41.79 -1.54 -1.52
C ARG A 106 41.76 -2.67 -0.50
N PHE A 107 40.97 -3.72 -0.74
CA PHE A 107 40.92 -4.89 0.15
C PHE A 107 42.19 -5.72 0.00
N SER A 108 43.21 -5.31 0.76
CA SER A 108 44.56 -5.90 0.86
C SER A 108 45.57 -4.85 1.35
N ALA A 109 45.32 -3.56 1.11
CA ALA A 109 46.23 -2.47 1.46
C ALA A 109 45.75 -1.65 2.67
N GLU A 110 44.45 -1.34 2.74
CA GLU A 110 43.89 -0.43 3.76
C GLU A 110 43.06 -1.18 4.82
N PHE A 111 42.31 -2.19 4.39
CA PHE A 111 41.45 -3.00 5.24
C PHE A 111 41.18 -4.33 4.56
N THR A 112 41.33 -5.46 5.26
CA THR A 112 40.96 -6.78 4.72
C THR A 112 39.77 -7.31 5.51
N PRO A 113 38.57 -7.39 4.91
CA PRO A 113 37.39 -7.89 5.62
C PRO A 113 37.55 -9.37 5.95
N ARG A 114 37.02 -9.78 7.11
CA ARG A 114 36.86 -11.19 7.45
C ARG A 114 35.72 -11.82 6.64
N ALA A 115 35.69 -13.15 6.55
CA ALA A 115 34.69 -13.89 5.78
C ALA A 115 33.24 -13.67 6.26
N ASP A 116 33.04 -13.34 7.53
CA ASP A 116 31.74 -12.95 8.11
C ASP A 116 31.37 -11.49 7.84
N GLN A 117 32.35 -10.66 7.48
CA GLN A 117 32.21 -9.23 7.26
C GLN A 117 31.87 -8.88 5.82
N PHE A 118 32.26 -9.71 4.86
CA PHE A 118 32.02 -9.45 3.43
C PHE A 118 31.39 -10.68 2.75
N LYS A 119 30.32 -10.46 2.00
CA LYS A 119 29.76 -11.48 1.09
C LYS A 119 29.43 -10.86 -0.26
N CYS A 120 29.75 -11.56 -1.34
CA CYS A 120 29.34 -11.21 -2.69
C CYS A 120 28.62 -12.42 -3.32
N PHE A 121 27.32 -12.27 -3.56
CA PHE A 121 26.48 -13.30 -4.18
C PHE A 121 26.02 -12.86 -5.56
N ILE A 122 26.13 -13.76 -6.54
CA ILE A 122 25.49 -13.62 -7.84
C ILE A 122 24.34 -14.63 -7.92
N GLY A 123 23.13 -14.12 -7.71
CA GLY A 123 21.90 -14.87 -7.85
C GLY A 123 21.49 -15.04 -9.31
N VAL A 124 21.34 -16.29 -9.76
CA VAL A 124 21.00 -16.65 -11.15
C VAL A 124 19.87 -17.68 -11.18
N GLY A 125 19.26 -17.90 -12.35
CA GLY A 125 18.17 -18.88 -12.50
C GLY A 125 18.62 -20.33 -12.36
N ASP A 126 19.75 -20.69 -12.96
CA ASP A 126 20.40 -22.01 -12.79
C ASP A 126 21.92 -21.84 -12.63
N VAL A 127 22.44 -22.29 -11.49
CA VAL A 127 23.87 -22.23 -11.18
C VAL A 127 24.68 -23.10 -12.13
N ASN A 128 24.16 -24.27 -12.53
CA ASN A 128 24.92 -25.20 -13.37
C ASN A 128 25.14 -24.62 -14.77
N ALA A 129 24.09 -24.06 -15.38
CA ALA A 129 24.20 -23.38 -16.67
C ALA A 129 25.14 -22.16 -16.64
N TRP A 130 25.24 -21.47 -15.50
CA TRP A 130 26.09 -20.29 -15.32
C TRP A 130 27.56 -20.60 -15.02
N ARG A 131 27.92 -21.84 -14.65
CA ARG A 131 29.31 -22.24 -14.35
C ARG A 131 30.30 -21.92 -15.47
N LYS A 132 29.85 -21.94 -16.73
CA LYS A 132 30.70 -21.61 -17.90
C LYS A 132 31.23 -20.16 -17.89
N PHE A 133 30.60 -19.26 -17.14
CA PHE A 133 31.04 -17.86 -17.00
C PHE A 133 31.72 -17.57 -15.66
N ASP A 134 31.88 -18.56 -14.78
CA ASP A 134 32.38 -18.37 -13.41
C ASP A 134 33.77 -17.69 -13.38
N GLU A 135 34.71 -18.19 -14.19
CA GLU A 135 36.05 -17.61 -14.30
C GLU A 135 36.02 -16.19 -14.90
N GLU A 136 35.17 -15.93 -15.89
CA GLU A 136 35.02 -14.60 -16.48
C GLU A 136 34.45 -13.60 -15.46
N ILE A 137 33.49 -14.03 -14.64
CA ILE A 137 32.88 -13.23 -13.57
C ILE A 137 33.90 -12.91 -12.47
N LYS A 138 34.66 -13.92 -12.02
CA LYS A 138 35.72 -13.75 -11.03
C LYS A 138 36.82 -12.80 -11.52
N ALA A 139 37.21 -12.94 -12.79
CA ALA A 139 38.18 -12.06 -13.43
C ALA A 139 37.66 -10.62 -13.65
N ALA A 140 36.34 -10.44 -13.75
CA ALA A 140 35.72 -9.14 -13.93
C ALA A 140 35.65 -8.29 -12.66
N VAL A 141 35.99 -8.85 -11.48
CA VAL A 141 36.04 -8.08 -10.24
C VAL A 141 37.05 -6.94 -10.38
N PRO A 142 36.65 -5.67 -10.14
CA PRO A 142 37.53 -4.53 -10.35
C PRO A 142 38.82 -4.62 -9.55
N THR A 143 39.96 -4.40 -10.22
CA THR A 143 41.29 -4.41 -9.58
C THR A 143 41.33 -3.48 -8.38
N GLY A 144 41.82 -3.99 -7.25
CA GLY A 144 41.88 -3.24 -6.00
C GLY A 144 40.53 -3.13 -5.27
N SER A 145 39.51 -3.91 -5.63
CA SER A 145 38.33 -4.13 -4.79
C SER A 145 38.58 -5.35 -3.88
N PHE A 146 37.95 -6.50 -4.13
CA PHE A 146 38.15 -7.78 -3.44
C PHE A 146 38.73 -8.84 -4.40
N HIS A 147 39.12 -9.99 -3.86
CA HIS A 147 39.54 -11.14 -4.67
C HIS A 147 38.33 -11.85 -5.28
N GLY A 148 38.41 -12.23 -6.56
CA GLY A 148 37.35 -12.92 -7.29
C GLY A 148 36.80 -14.16 -6.59
N ASP A 149 37.64 -14.87 -5.82
CA ASP A 149 37.26 -16.07 -5.06
C ASP A 149 36.21 -15.82 -3.97
N LEU A 150 35.97 -14.55 -3.59
CA LEU A 150 34.89 -14.19 -2.66
C LEU A 150 33.53 -14.03 -3.36
N VAL A 151 33.45 -14.16 -4.69
CA VAL A 151 32.19 -14.22 -5.43
C VAL A 151 31.61 -15.62 -5.36
N SER A 152 30.35 -15.73 -4.94
CA SER A 152 29.61 -16.99 -4.91
C SER A 152 28.39 -16.91 -5.83
N ILE A 153 28.27 -17.85 -6.77
CA ILE A 153 27.09 -17.96 -7.64
C ILE A 153 26.03 -18.82 -6.93
N VAL A 154 24.82 -18.30 -6.76
CA VAL A 154 23.73 -18.94 -6.01
C VAL A 154 22.45 -19.04 -6.85
N ASN A 155 21.66 -20.08 -6.58
CA ASN A 155 20.40 -20.32 -7.31
C ASN A 155 19.27 -19.47 -6.72
N THR A 156 18.58 -18.73 -7.57
CA THR A 156 17.38 -17.93 -7.25
C THR A 156 16.11 -18.47 -7.89
N GLY A 157 16.21 -19.36 -8.87
CA GLY A 157 15.09 -19.92 -9.63
C GLY A 157 14.43 -18.96 -10.63
N ILE A 158 14.96 -17.75 -10.80
CA ILE A 158 14.41 -16.73 -11.71
C ILE A 158 15.26 -16.70 -12.99
N THR A 159 14.69 -17.13 -14.13
CA THR A 159 15.35 -17.06 -15.44
C THR A 159 15.29 -15.65 -16.04
N GLY A 160 16.20 -15.33 -16.97
CA GLY A 160 16.25 -14.03 -17.66
C GLY A 160 16.75 -12.86 -16.81
N LYS A 161 17.21 -13.13 -15.59
CA LYS A 161 17.70 -12.12 -14.64
C LYS A 161 18.86 -12.67 -13.83
N ALA A 162 19.89 -11.86 -13.65
CA ALA A 162 20.96 -12.14 -12.69
C ALA A 162 21.09 -10.97 -11.71
N VAL A 163 21.31 -11.25 -10.43
CA VAL A 163 21.38 -10.25 -9.35
C VAL A 163 22.70 -10.38 -8.59
N CYS A 164 23.50 -9.31 -8.59
CA CYS A 164 24.66 -9.18 -7.73
C CYS A 164 24.25 -8.51 -6.43
N TYR A 165 24.48 -9.19 -5.32
CA TYR A 165 24.20 -8.76 -3.95
C TYR A 165 25.52 -8.73 -3.17
N ILE A 166 25.75 -7.63 -2.46
CA ILE A 166 26.95 -7.46 -1.64
C ILE A 166 26.51 -7.03 -0.24
N GLU A 167 27.02 -7.75 0.76
CA GLU A 167 26.82 -7.47 2.17
C GLU A 167 28.14 -7.03 2.79
N LEU A 168 28.09 -5.95 3.57
CA LEU A 168 29.22 -5.38 4.30
C LEU A 168 28.82 -5.26 5.78
N SER A 169 29.58 -5.86 6.69
CA SER A 169 29.36 -5.73 8.13
C SER A 169 30.68 -5.40 8.85
N GLY A 170 30.63 -4.54 9.87
CA GLY A 170 31.81 -4.17 10.67
C GLY A 170 32.87 -3.32 9.93
N PHE A 171 32.50 -2.62 8.86
CA PHE A 171 33.43 -1.77 8.09
C PHE A 171 33.70 -0.42 8.76
N PRO A 172 34.96 0.05 8.81
CA PRO A 172 35.26 1.40 9.27
C PRO A 172 34.65 2.46 8.34
N MET A 173 33.92 3.42 8.90
CA MET A 173 33.28 4.49 8.12
C MET A 173 34.26 5.29 7.25
N THR A 174 35.53 5.40 7.64
CA THR A 174 36.58 6.11 6.89
C THR A 174 36.91 5.49 5.53
N VAL A 175 36.54 4.23 5.32
CA VAL A 175 36.80 3.47 4.09
C VAL A 175 35.65 3.63 3.06
N LEU A 176 34.49 4.14 3.51
CA LEU A 176 33.34 4.44 2.66
C LEU A 176 33.50 5.85 2.08
N ARG A 177 33.49 5.98 0.75
CA ARG A 177 33.68 7.26 0.05
C ARG A 177 32.45 8.13 0.23
N GLY A 178 32.65 9.42 0.49
CA GLY A 178 31.59 10.43 0.32
C GLY A 178 30.47 10.37 1.34
N LEU A 179 30.64 9.71 2.50
CA LEU A 179 29.63 9.70 3.56
C LEU A 179 29.06 11.11 3.85
N PRO A 180 29.86 12.17 4.08
CA PRO A 180 29.32 13.51 4.28
C PRO A 180 28.50 14.05 3.09
N THR A 181 28.84 13.63 1.87
CA THR A 181 28.15 14.05 0.64
C THR A 181 27.08 13.06 0.19
N TRP A 182 26.87 11.94 0.89
CA TRP A 182 25.86 10.94 0.52
C TRP A 182 24.47 11.51 0.67
N ARG A 183 24.19 12.22 1.77
CA ARG A 183 22.91 12.91 1.95
C ARG A 183 22.62 13.87 0.79
N THR A 184 23.59 14.72 0.43
CA THR A 184 23.45 15.61 -0.74
C THR A 184 23.30 14.83 -2.05
N SER A 185 24.09 13.77 -2.24
CA SER A 185 24.04 12.92 -3.44
C SER A 185 22.70 12.17 -3.56
N TYR A 186 22.10 11.83 -2.43
CA TYR A 186 20.79 11.21 -2.32
C TYR A 186 19.69 12.21 -2.66
N GLN A 187 19.78 13.44 -2.12
CA GLN A 187 18.82 14.52 -2.40
C GLN A 187 18.78 14.89 -3.88
N ILE A 188 19.93 14.87 -4.58
CA ILE A 188 20.02 15.23 -6.00
C ILE A 188 20.01 14.02 -6.95
N GLU A 189 19.86 12.79 -6.42
CA GLU A 189 20.07 11.54 -7.16
C GLU A 189 21.29 11.59 -8.08
N ASN A 190 22.46 11.82 -7.48
CA ASN A 190 23.68 12.16 -8.22
C ASN A 190 24.02 11.10 -9.28
N PRO A 191 24.07 11.44 -10.58
CA PRO A 191 24.31 10.46 -11.64
C PRO A 191 25.70 9.82 -11.58
N LYS A 192 26.65 10.46 -10.87
CA LYS A 192 28.01 9.95 -10.67
C LYS A 192 28.14 9.00 -9.47
N ILE A 193 27.19 9.07 -8.53
CA ILE A 193 27.14 8.23 -7.33
C ILE A 193 25.71 7.70 -7.23
N PRO A 194 25.32 6.72 -8.08
CA PRO A 194 23.99 6.15 -8.01
C PRO A 194 23.80 5.50 -6.63
N THR A 195 23.06 6.17 -5.75
CA THR A 195 22.74 5.70 -4.40
C THR A 195 21.63 4.65 -4.43
N HIS A 196 20.81 4.66 -5.47
CA HIS A 196 19.75 3.69 -5.73
C HIS A 196 19.84 3.15 -7.16
N LEU A 197 19.41 1.90 -7.33
CA LEU A 197 19.25 1.24 -8.64
C LEU A 197 17.78 0.93 -8.93
N HIS A 198 16.89 1.60 -8.19
CA HIS A 198 15.45 1.45 -8.29
C HIS A 198 14.89 2.75 -8.86
N PHE A 199 13.91 2.66 -9.75
CA PHE A 199 13.29 3.81 -10.42
C PHE A 199 12.57 4.77 -9.45
N ASP A 200 12.17 4.25 -8.30
CA ASP A 200 11.56 5.01 -7.22
C ASP A 200 12.52 5.07 -6.03
N ALA A 201 13.26 6.17 -5.92
CA ALA A 201 14.19 6.42 -4.83
C ALA A 201 13.48 6.79 -3.51
N THR A 202 12.22 7.20 -3.56
CA THR A 202 11.45 7.65 -2.38
C THR A 202 11.12 6.51 -1.41
N ARG A 203 11.31 5.26 -1.84
CA ARG A 203 11.19 4.05 -1.01
C ARG A 203 12.33 3.86 -0.02
N PHE A 204 13.47 4.48 -0.28
CA PHE A 204 14.65 4.30 0.55
C PHE A 204 14.68 5.40 1.60
N ARG A 205 15.24 5.09 2.77
CA ARG A 205 15.54 6.10 3.79
C ARG A 205 16.93 6.68 3.56
N HIS A 206 17.11 7.94 3.96
CA HIS A 206 18.43 8.56 3.97
C HIS A 206 19.36 7.77 4.91
N PRO A 207 20.60 7.43 4.48
CA PRO A 207 21.53 6.62 5.28
C PRO A 207 22.13 7.38 6.46
N ILE A 208 22.05 8.72 6.44
CA ILE A 208 22.51 9.61 7.50
C ILE A 208 21.27 10.20 8.16
N SER A 209 21.20 10.19 9.49
CA SER A 209 20.12 10.87 10.23
C SER A 209 20.23 12.38 10.09
N PRO A 210 19.12 13.12 9.91
CA PRO A 210 19.17 14.58 9.86
C PRO A 210 19.63 15.21 11.17
N SER A 211 20.17 16.43 11.10
CA SER A 211 20.38 17.24 12.31
C SER A 211 19.05 17.70 12.91
N MET A 212 19.05 18.16 14.17
CA MET A 212 17.82 18.68 14.80
C MET A 212 17.22 19.86 14.03
N ASP A 213 18.05 20.78 13.53
CA ASP A 213 17.58 21.93 12.73
C ASP A 213 16.97 21.49 11.40
N GLU A 214 17.53 20.44 10.78
CA GLU A 214 16.96 19.84 9.57
C GLU A 214 15.64 19.14 9.86
N LEU A 215 15.54 18.39 10.97
CA LEU A 215 14.28 17.75 11.38
C LEU A 215 13.17 18.78 11.58
N ASN A 216 13.47 19.90 12.25
CA ASN A 216 12.49 20.98 12.44
C ASN A 216 12.04 21.55 11.09
N ARG A 217 12.97 21.84 10.18
CA ARG A 217 12.64 22.35 8.84
C ARG A 217 11.79 21.36 8.03
N LEU A 218 12.12 20.07 8.08
CA LEU A 218 11.35 19.02 7.40
C LEU A 218 9.94 18.89 7.98
N ALA A 219 9.79 19.00 9.30
CA ALA A 219 8.49 18.99 9.97
C ALA A 219 7.65 20.22 9.57
N ASP A 220 8.27 21.40 9.48
CA ASP A 220 7.60 22.63 9.02
C ASP A 220 7.17 22.51 7.55
N ASP A 221 8.05 22.05 6.66
CA ASP A 221 7.73 21.85 5.25
C ASP A 221 6.63 20.80 5.04
N TYR A 222 6.65 19.73 5.83
CA TYR A 222 5.62 18.71 5.80
C TYR A 222 4.27 19.25 6.28
N GLU A 223 4.26 20.13 7.30
CA GLU A 223 3.05 20.83 7.70
C GLU A 223 2.50 21.71 6.58
N TRP A 224 3.34 22.51 5.92
CA TRP A 224 2.92 23.32 4.76
C TRP A 224 2.36 22.45 3.63
N PHE A 225 2.98 21.31 3.36
CA PHE A 225 2.47 20.34 2.40
C PHE A 225 1.07 19.85 2.78
N LEU A 226 0.86 19.43 4.03
CA LEU A 226 -0.44 18.92 4.47
C LEU A 226 -1.54 19.99 4.40
N GLN A 227 -1.21 21.23 4.75
CA GLN A 227 -2.10 22.39 4.58
C GLN A 227 -2.40 22.64 3.09
N ALA A 228 -1.39 22.57 2.22
CA ALA A 228 -1.55 22.77 0.80
C ALA A 228 -2.47 21.72 0.16
N VAL A 229 -2.40 20.45 0.60
CA VAL A 229 -3.33 19.40 0.18
C VAL A 229 -4.75 19.74 0.63
N ALA A 230 -4.93 20.06 1.92
CA ALA A 230 -6.26 20.34 2.49
C ALA A 230 -6.97 21.53 1.82
N LEU A 231 -6.19 22.53 1.44
CA LEU A 231 -6.66 23.75 0.78
C LEU A 231 -6.81 23.61 -0.74
N GLY A 232 -6.39 22.49 -1.33
CA GLY A 232 -6.34 22.32 -2.79
C GLY A 232 -5.38 23.29 -3.48
N VAL A 233 -4.32 23.73 -2.79
CA VAL A 233 -3.20 24.48 -3.39
C VAL A 233 -2.34 23.52 -4.21
N ILE A 234 -2.19 22.29 -3.72
CA ILE A 234 -1.59 21.18 -4.45
C ILE A 234 -2.62 20.07 -4.59
N LYS A 235 -2.52 19.30 -5.68
CA LYS A 235 -3.41 18.17 -5.94
C LYS A 235 -2.62 16.93 -6.30
N ARG A 236 -3.12 15.75 -5.90
CA ARG A 236 -2.52 14.48 -6.28
C ARG A 236 -2.72 14.28 -7.78
N LYS A 237 -1.64 13.99 -8.51
CA LYS A 237 -1.67 13.60 -9.92
C LYS A 237 -2.43 12.27 -10.03
N ALA A 238 -3.33 12.18 -11.00
CA ALA A 238 -3.96 10.89 -11.31
C ALA A 238 -2.89 9.90 -11.80
N ASP A 239 -2.92 8.68 -11.29
CA ASP A 239 -2.07 7.59 -11.75
C ASP A 239 -2.62 7.10 -13.11
N LEU A 240 -2.31 7.84 -14.17
CA LEU A 240 -2.64 7.46 -15.54
C LEU A 240 -1.83 6.20 -15.91
N ALA A 241 -2.47 5.25 -16.59
CA ALA A 241 -1.86 4.00 -17.05
C ALA A 241 -0.83 4.20 -18.20
N ASP A 242 -0.25 5.40 -18.31
CA ASP A 242 0.67 5.76 -19.35
C ASP A 242 2.08 5.20 -19.08
N ARG A 243 2.78 4.87 -20.16
CA ARG A 243 4.13 4.29 -20.12
C ARG A 243 5.14 5.14 -19.36
N GLU A 244 4.98 6.47 -19.39
CA GLU A 244 5.83 7.42 -18.65
C GLU A 244 5.59 7.38 -17.14
N ALA A 245 4.37 7.04 -16.68
CA ALA A 245 4.05 6.89 -15.26
C ALA A 245 4.76 5.68 -14.61
N SER A 246 5.26 4.73 -15.42
CA SER A 246 5.98 3.56 -14.92
C SER A 246 7.42 3.87 -14.47
N PHE A 247 7.98 5.02 -14.85
CA PHE A 247 9.36 5.43 -14.54
C PHE A 247 9.43 6.59 -13.52
N GLN A 248 8.30 6.96 -12.92
CA GLN A 248 8.23 7.96 -11.85
C GLN A 248 7.75 7.31 -10.55
N PRO A 249 8.19 7.79 -9.37
CA PRO A 249 7.58 7.40 -8.11
C PRO A 249 6.06 7.65 -8.16
N ARG A 250 5.26 6.72 -7.65
CA ARG A 250 3.79 6.88 -7.61
C ARG A 250 3.38 7.98 -6.61
N GLY A 251 2.15 8.47 -6.76
CA GLY A 251 1.56 9.44 -5.84
C GLY A 251 2.15 10.84 -5.94
N GLN A 252 2.54 11.27 -7.15
CA GLN A 252 3.05 12.62 -7.37
C GLN A 252 2.00 13.67 -7.04
N TYR A 253 2.43 14.77 -6.42
CA TYR A 253 1.62 15.97 -6.23
C TYR A 253 1.99 17.04 -7.24
N LEU A 254 0.99 17.83 -7.62
CA LEU A 254 1.10 18.90 -8.59
C LEU A 254 0.82 20.24 -7.92
N PHE A 255 1.59 21.25 -8.31
CA PHE A 255 1.40 22.65 -7.94
C PHE A 255 1.21 23.51 -9.20
N GLU A 256 0.27 24.44 -9.16
CA GLU A 256 0.06 25.42 -10.23
C GLU A 256 0.86 26.69 -9.90
N VAL A 257 1.88 26.99 -10.70
CA VAL A 257 2.84 28.07 -10.42
C VAL A 257 2.17 29.44 -10.42
N GLU A 258 1.29 29.67 -11.39
CA GLU A 258 0.48 30.88 -11.48
C GLU A 258 -0.99 30.48 -11.39
N PRO A 259 -1.72 30.91 -10.34
CA PRO A 259 -3.11 30.50 -10.14
C PRO A 259 -3.97 30.76 -11.37
N GLY A 260 -4.59 29.71 -11.89
CA GLY A 260 -5.44 29.78 -13.09
C GLY A 260 -4.71 29.73 -14.43
N SER A 261 -3.39 29.56 -14.46
CA SER A 261 -2.65 29.37 -15.73
C SER A 261 -2.94 28.03 -16.39
N GLY A 262 -3.39 27.03 -15.63
CA GLY A 262 -3.56 25.65 -16.07
C GLY A 262 -2.25 24.86 -16.15
N GLU A 263 -1.10 25.47 -15.81
CA GLU A 263 0.21 24.84 -15.86
C GLU A 263 0.55 24.17 -14.51
N TRP A 264 0.35 22.85 -14.46
CA TRP A 264 0.57 22.04 -13.26
C TRP A 264 1.94 21.34 -13.30
N LEU A 265 2.81 21.67 -12.35
CA LEU A 265 4.16 21.11 -12.22
C LEU A 265 4.25 20.12 -11.07
N GLN A 266 5.05 19.06 -11.25
CA GLN A 266 5.25 18.05 -10.22
C GLN A 266 6.15 18.57 -9.11
N ILE A 267 5.76 18.34 -7.85
CA ILE A 267 6.50 18.74 -6.66
C ILE A 267 7.00 17.55 -5.82
N GLY A 268 6.85 16.33 -6.31
CA GLY A 268 7.18 15.10 -5.60
C GLY A 268 5.96 14.42 -4.96
N ASN A 269 6.17 13.20 -4.47
CA ASN A 269 5.18 12.49 -3.64
C ASN A 269 5.40 12.79 -2.15
N GLU A 270 4.51 12.31 -1.29
CA GLU A 270 4.59 12.56 0.16
C GLU A 270 5.88 12.03 0.79
N PHE A 271 6.39 10.88 0.34
CA PHE A 271 7.66 10.32 0.81
C PHE A 271 8.84 11.24 0.50
N ALA A 272 8.88 11.83 -0.69
CA ALA A 272 9.88 12.80 -1.08
C ALA A 272 9.81 14.06 -0.19
N VAL A 273 8.60 14.59 0.05
CA VAL A 273 8.40 15.78 0.89
C VAL A 273 8.80 15.52 2.34
N ARG A 274 8.44 14.37 2.92
CA ARG A 274 8.84 13.99 4.29
C ARG A 274 10.36 13.85 4.42
N SER A 275 11.03 13.38 3.38
CA SER A 275 12.47 13.08 3.42
C SER A 275 13.35 14.28 3.06
N ASN A 276 12.88 15.15 2.18
CA ASN A 276 13.67 16.23 1.58
C ASN A 276 13.08 17.64 1.81
N GLY A 277 11.84 17.75 2.28
CA GLY A 277 11.10 19.00 2.37
C GLY A 277 10.39 19.34 1.06
N LEU A 278 9.76 20.52 1.02
CA LEU A 278 9.19 21.04 -0.22
C LEU A 278 10.31 21.38 -1.22
N PRO A 279 10.12 21.18 -2.53
CA PRO A 279 11.15 21.50 -3.51
C PRO A 279 11.59 22.96 -3.38
N PRO A 280 12.89 23.27 -3.23
CA PRO A 280 13.36 24.63 -2.94
C PRO A 280 12.88 25.68 -3.95
N TYR A 281 12.72 25.28 -5.21
CA TYR A 281 12.27 26.16 -6.29
C TYR A 281 10.79 26.58 -6.14
N TYR A 282 9.92 25.73 -5.61
CA TYR A 282 8.48 25.99 -5.45
C TYR A 282 8.08 26.29 -4.00
N ARG A 283 8.96 26.04 -3.02
CA ARG A 283 8.67 26.12 -1.58
C ARG A 283 7.98 27.42 -1.17
N GLU A 284 8.58 28.57 -1.48
CA GLU A 284 8.04 29.88 -1.08
C GLU A 284 6.69 30.17 -1.75
N GLN A 285 6.48 29.72 -2.99
CA GLN A 285 5.23 29.94 -3.71
C GLN A 285 4.09 29.09 -3.13
N VAL A 286 4.38 27.82 -2.79
CA VAL A 286 3.41 26.94 -2.11
C VAL A 286 3.01 27.53 -0.76
N ILE A 287 3.99 27.97 0.04
CA ILE A 287 3.75 28.58 1.35
C ILE A 287 2.92 29.86 1.20
N ALA A 288 3.31 30.75 0.29
CA ALA A 288 2.57 31.99 0.04
C ALA A 288 1.12 31.73 -0.41
N ALA A 289 0.90 30.74 -1.28
CA ALA A 289 -0.44 30.37 -1.75
C ALA A 289 -1.31 29.83 -0.60
N VAL A 290 -0.74 28.98 0.28
CA VAL A 290 -1.42 28.49 1.49
C VAL A 290 -1.79 29.66 2.42
N GLN A 291 -0.82 30.52 2.73
CA GLN A 291 -1.03 31.68 3.61
C GLN A 291 -2.09 32.62 3.05
N HIS A 292 -2.04 32.91 1.75
CA HIS A 292 -3.02 33.75 1.07
C HIS A 292 -4.44 33.18 1.19
N ARG A 293 -4.63 31.87 0.95
CA ARG A 293 -5.95 31.22 1.13
C ARG A 293 -6.41 31.26 2.58
N LEU A 294 -5.53 30.97 3.54
CA LEU A 294 -5.87 31.00 4.96
C LEU A 294 -6.18 32.42 5.48
N ALA A 295 -5.64 33.47 4.86
CA ALA A 295 -5.86 34.85 5.28
C ALA A 295 -7.30 35.31 5.03
N SER A 296 -7.95 34.85 3.95
CA SER A 296 -9.31 35.24 3.56
C SER A 296 -10.41 34.35 4.15
N MET A 297 -10.06 33.27 4.85
CA MET A 297 -11.03 32.28 5.33
C MET A 297 -11.87 32.75 6.52
N GLY A 298 -13.15 32.42 6.46
CA GLY A 298 -14.11 32.62 7.53
C GLY A 298 -14.12 31.50 8.58
N PRO A 299 -14.89 31.68 9.68
CA PRO A 299 -14.95 30.73 10.78
C PRO A 299 -15.46 29.33 10.37
N ASN A 300 -16.46 29.24 9.50
CA ASN A 300 -17.04 27.97 9.10
C ASN A 300 -16.10 27.20 8.16
N GLN A 301 -15.41 27.89 7.24
CA GLN A 301 -14.35 27.30 6.42
C GLN A 301 -13.22 26.72 7.28
N LEU A 302 -12.75 27.47 8.29
CA LEU A 302 -11.73 26.99 9.23
C LEU A 302 -12.24 25.80 10.07
N ALA A 303 -13.52 25.76 10.43
CA ALA A 303 -14.12 24.61 11.11
C ALA A 303 -14.17 23.35 10.23
N LEU A 304 -14.46 23.47 8.93
CA LEU A 304 -14.39 22.34 8.00
C LEU A 304 -12.95 21.84 7.83
N LEU A 305 -11.98 22.75 7.70
CA LEU A 305 -10.55 22.40 7.64
C LEU A 305 -10.08 21.69 8.91
N ALA A 306 -10.47 22.19 10.08
CA ALA A 306 -10.20 21.52 11.34
C ALA A 306 -10.82 20.12 11.39
N THR A 307 -12.08 19.99 10.94
CA THR A 307 -12.76 18.68 10.85
C THR A 307 -12.04 17.71 9.92
N LEU A 308 -11.54 18.18 8.78
CA LEU A 308 -10.74 17.38 7.87
C LEU A 308 -9.44 16.90 8.52
N MET A 309 -8.71 17.78 9.22
CA MET A 309 -7.49 17.39 9.94
C MET A 309 -7.77 16.41 11.08
N ARG A 310 -8.92 16.55 11.76
CA ARG A 310 -9.36 15.58 12.77
C ARG A 310 -9.64 14.21 12.15
N HIS A 311 -10.20 14.17 10.95
CA HIS A 311 -10.35 12.93 10.18
C HIS A 311 -9.00 12.35 9.76
N TYR A 312 -8.07 13.18 9.28
CA TYR A 312 -6.72 12.73 8.95
C TYR A 312 -6.02 12.10 10.14
N GLN A 313 -6.12 12.72 11.32
CA GLN A 313 -5.55 12.18 12.55
C GLN A 313 -6.13 10.80 12.92
N HIS A 314 -7.45 10.63 12.84
CA HIS A 314 -8.12 9.43 13.36
C HIS A 314 -8.34 8.31 12.35
N ARG A 315 -8.21 8.59 11.05
CA ARG A 315 -8.51 7.65 9.97
C ARG A 315 -7.37 7.48 8.99
N VAL A 316 -6.89 8.56 8.39
CA VAL A 316 -5.84 8.50 7.35
C VAL A 316 -4.49 8.13 7.96
N TYR A 317 -4.15 8.77 9.06
CA TYR A 317 -2.90 8.57 9.81
C TYR A 317 -3.20 7.98 11.20
N GLU A 318 -4.17 7.05 11.27
CA GLU A 318 -4.52 6.33 12.49
C GLU A 318 -3.26 5.64 13.04
N PRO A 319 -2.79 5.97 14.25
CA PRO A 319 -1.54 5.43 14.80
C PRO A 319 -1.59 3.91 14.89
N LYS A 320 -0.53 3.26 14.44
CA LYS A 320 -0.37 1.83 14.65
C LYS A 320 -0.25 1.50 16.13
N LEU A 321 -0.86 0.40 16.56
CA LEU A 321 -0.71 -0.09 17.93
C LEU A 321 0.57 -0.92 18.04
N GLU A 322 1.48 -0.50 18.91
CA GLU A 322 2.69 -1.23 19.26
C GLU A 322 2.51 -1.93 20.60
N VAL A 323 3.00 -3.17 20.68
CA VAL A 323 2.97 -3.94 21.92
C VAL A 323 4.25 -3.63 22.70
N ASP A 324 4.11 -3.11 23.91
CA ASP A 324 5.25 -2.83 24.79
C ASP A 324 5.79 -4.10 25.47
N GLU A 325 6.86 -3.95 26.25
CA GLU A 325 7.50 -5.05 26.99
C GLU A 325 6.57 -5.75 28.00
N THR A 326 5.48 -5.09 28.41
CA THR A 326 4.47 -5.63 29.33
C THR A 326 3.32 -6.35 28.62
N GLY A 327 3.27 -6.28 27.29
CA GLY A 327 2.18 -6.78 26.47
C GLY A 327 1.04 -5.78 26.28
N ALA A 328 1.16 -4.55 26.77
CA ALA A 328 0.17 -3.51 26.58
C ALA A 328 0.27 -2.93 25.17
N GLN A 329 -0.88 -2.65 24.55
CA GLN A 329 -0.95 -2.01 23.24
C GLN A 329 -1.01 -0.49 23.41
N LEU A 330 0.01 0.20 22.91
CA LEU A 330 0.11 1.65 22.95
C LEU A 330 0.09 2.21 21.52
N PRO A 331 -0.65 3.31 21.27
CA PRO A 331 -0.59 3.98 19.98
C PRO A 331 0.81 4.58 19.78
N SER A 332 1.36 4.44 18.58
CA SER A 332 2.63 5.02 18.15
C SER A 332 2.36 6.14 17.13
N PRO A 333 2.19 7.41 17.57
CA PRO A 333 1.82 8.50 16.67
C PRO A 333 2.95 8.87 15.73
N SER A 334 2.67 8.85 14.43
CA SER A 334 3.60 9.29 13.39
C SER A 334 3.63 10.82 13.24
N LEU A 335 4.63 11.34 12.53
CA LEU A 335 4.71 12.77 12.17
C LEU A 335 3.40 13.29 11.55
N PRO A 336 2.83 12.64 10.51
CA PRO A 336 1.52 12.99 9.95
C PRO A 336 0.39 13.09 10.96
N ASN A 337 0.31 12.13 11.89
CA ASN A 337 -0.72 12.12 12.93
C ASN A 337 -0.59 13.35 13.84
N ILE A 338 0.62 13.63 14.29
CA ILE A 338 0.92 14.76 15.18
C ILE A 338 0.67 16.09 14.47
N THR A 339 1.09 16.22 13.21
CA THR A 339 0.85 17.42 12.38
C THR A 339 -0.66 17.64 12.17
N ALA A 340 -1.42 16.59 11.81
CA ALA A 340 -2.87 16.70 11.65
C ALA A 340 -3.55 17.14 12.96
N ARG A 341 -3.12 16.60 14.11
CA ARG A 341 -3.61 17.06 15.43
C ARG A 341 -3.32 18.55 15.67
N ARG A 342 -2.09 19.00 15.39
CA ARG A 342 -1.66 20.39 15.58
C ARG A 342 -2.49 21.35 14.71
N LEU A 343 -2.65 21.03 13.43
CA LEU A 343 -3.45 21.83 12.50
C LEU A 343 -4.94 21.88 12.89
N TYR A 344 -5.50 20.76 13.36
CA TYR A 344 -6.84 20.73 13.94
C TYR A 344 -6.98 21.73 15.10
N GLU A 345 -6.06 21.67 16.08
CA GLU A 345 -6.09 22.54 17.25
C GLU A 345 -5.96 24.03 16.88
N GLU A 346 -5.04 24.35 15.97
CA GLU A 346 -4.78 25.72 15.51
C GLU A 346 -5.98 26.30 14.77
N TRP A 347 -6.46 25.61 13.73
CA TRP A 347 -7.55 26.10 12.90
C TRP A 347 -8.87 26.15 13.67
N PHE A 348 -9.14 25.17 14.55
CA PHE A 348 -10.32 25.19 15.38
C PHE A 348 -10.28 26.32 16.41
N LYS A 349 -9.12 26.58 17.03
CA LYS A 349 -8.94 27.72 17.94
C LYS A 349 -9.17 29.04 17.20
N ARG A 350 -8.64 29.20 15.99
CA ARG A 350 -8.85 30.38 15.15
C ARG A 350 -10.33 30.54 14.77
N ALA A 351 -10.99 29.48 14.32
CA ALA A 351 -12.41 29.48 14.01
C ALA A 351 -13.26 29.94 15.20
N ARG A 352 -13.01 29.39 16.40
CA ARG A 352 -13.72 29.76 17.63
C ARG A 352 -13.46 31.21 18.07
N SER A 353 -12.28 31.75 17.79
CA SER A 353 -11.99 33.16 18.09
C SER A 353 -12.82 34.12 17.23
N MET A 354 -13.14 33.71 16.00
CA MET A 354 -13.98 34.45 15.06
C MET A 354 -15.47 34.21 15.30
N ASN A 355 -15.85 32.99 15.68
CA ASN A 355 -17.21 32.61 16.02
C ASN A 355 -17.25 31.71 17.28
N PRO A 356 -17.50 32.30 18.47
CA PRO A 356 -17.54 31.56 19.73
C PRO A 356 -18.64 30.49 19.82
N ALA A 357 -19.65 30.52 18.95
CA ALA A 357 -20.71 29.51 18.91
C ALA A 357 -20.23 28.14 18.41
N LEU A 358 -19.07 28.09 17.72
CA LEU A 358 -18.47 26.84 17.27
C LEU A 358 -17.99 26.01 18.47
N SER A 359 -18.35 24.72 18.48
CA SER A 359 -18.03 23.79 19.56
C SER A 359 -17.55 22.45 19.00
N ALA A 360 -17.02 21.57 19.86
CA ALA A 360 -16.60 20.23 19.44
C ALA A 360 -17.74 19.45 18.77
N LYS A 361 -18.99 19.66 19.20
CA LYS A 361 -20.17 19.05 18.56
C LYS A 361 -20.34 19.45 17.10
N THR A 362 -19.90 20.66 16.72
CA THR A 362 -19.91 21.10 15.33
C THR A 362 -18.93 20.28 14.48
N VAL A 363 -17.75 19.98 15.03
CA VAL A 363 -16.74 19.12 14.37
C VAL A 363 -17.27 17.70 14.23
N ASP A 364 -17.89 17.15 15.28
CA ASP A 364 -18.46 15.80 15.24
C ASP A 364 -19.61 15.69 14.23
N ALA A 365 -20.49 16.69 14.16
CA ALA A 365 -21.58 16.75 13.19
C ALA A 365 -21.05 16.86 11.75
N ALA A 366 -20.07 17.73 11.52
CA ALA A 366 -19.42 17.88 10.23
C ALA A 366 -18.69 16.60 9.80
N ALA A 367 -18.06 15.89 10.73
CA ALA A 367 -17.41 14.60 10.47
C ALA A 367 -18.42 13.51 10.05
N ALA A 368 -19.64 13.52 10.62
CA ALA A 368 -20.70 12.60 10.21
C ALA A 368 -21.18 12.86 8.77
N GLY A 369 -21.19 14.12 8.33
CA GLY A 369 -21.51 14.55 6.96
C GLY A 369 -20.31 14.64 6.01
N MET A 370 -19.17 14.01 6.33
CA MET A 370 -17.92 14.25 5.60
C MET A 370 -18.00 13.96 4.09
N LEU A 371 -18.73 12.93 3.69
CA LEU A 371 -18.86 12.55 2.27
C LEU A 371 -19.57 13.63 1.43
N GLN A 372 -20.43 14.42 2.05
CA GLN A 372 -21.25 15.43 1.38
C GLN A 372 -20.43 16.66 0.99
N TRP A 373 -19.41 17.01 1.78
CA TRP A 373 -18.62 18.23 1.60
C TRP A 373 -17.14 18.01 1.25
N THR A 374 -16.72 16.76 1.04
CA THR A 374 -15.36 16.42 0.61
C THR A 374 -15.31 15.47 -0.57
N ASP A 375 -14.28 15.62 -1.39
CA ASP A 375 -13.94 14.69 -2.46
C ASP A 375 -12.86 13.71 -2.01
N LEU A 376 -12.96 12.46 -2.48
CA LEU A 376 -11.93 11.45 -2.26
C LEU A 376 -10.69 11.81 -3.07
N VAL A 377 -9.50 11.60 -2.50
CA VAL A 377 -8.22 11.66 -3.24
C VAL A 377 -7.79 10.22 -3.57
N PRO A 378 -8.02 9.72 -4.80
CA PRO A 378 -7.79 8.31 -5.10
C PRO A 378 -6.33 7.90 -4.92
N HIS A 379 -6.13 6.71 -4.37
CA HIS A 379 -4.84 6.05 -4.14
C HIS A 379 -3.89 6.80 -3.19
N SER A 380 -4.38 7.80 -2.45
CA SER A 380 -3.60 8.50 -1.43
C SER A 380 -3.38 7.67 -0.16
N ALA A 381 -4.06 6.52 -0.03
CA ALA A 381 -3.77 5.51 0.98
C ALA A 381 -2.31 5.00 0.90
N ASP A 382 -1.71 5.06 -0.30
CA ASP A 382 -0.31 4.66 -0.55
C ASP A 382 0.71 5.71 -0.08
N ASP A 383 0.28 6.90 0.33
CA ASP A 383 1.17 7.97 0.78
C ASP A 383 1.66 7.78 2.23
N ALA A 384 1.00 6.91 2.99
CA ALA A 384 1.37 6.55 4.35
C ALA A 384 2.23 5.27 4.37
N TYR A 385 3.20 5.22 5.28
CA TYR A 385 3.98 4.00 5.47
C TYR A 385 3.12 2.90 6.13
N SER A 386 3.16 1.68 5.60
CA SER A 386 2.40 0.54 6.15
C SER A 386 2.74 0.16 7.60
N TRP A 387 3.88 0.63 8.11
CA TRP A 387 4.32 0.43 9.50
C TRP A 387 3.92 1.59 10.42
N GLU A 388 3.51 2.75 9.89
CA GLU A 388 3.17 3.93 10.70
C GLU A 388 1.66 4.06 10.97
N VAL A 389 0.84 3.49 10.07
CA VAL A 389 -0.62 3.51 10.18
C VAL A 389 -1.19 2.13 10.47
N GLU A 390 -2.29 2.09 11.21
CA GLU A 390 -3.04 0.87 11.48
C GLU A 390 -3.68 0.30 10.22
N LYS A 391 -4.27 1.17 9.38
CA LYS A 391 -4.91 0.80 8.11
C LYS A 391 -4.65 1.85 7.03
N PRO A 392 -4.42 1.43 5.78
CA PRO A 392 -4.34 2.35 4.65
C PRO A 392 -5.74 2.89 4.32
N VAL A 393 -5.89 4.21 4.31
CA VAL A 393 -7.15 4.90 4.00
C VAL A 393 -6.85 6.10 3.11
N ASP A 394 -7.62 6.25 2.03
CA ASP A 394 -7.51 7.40 1.13
C ASP A 394 -7.90 8.69 1.87
N LYS A 395 -7.10 9.73 1.63
CA LYS A 395 -7.37 11.11 1.99
C LYS A 395 -8.63 11.64 1.31
N ARG A 396 -9.11 12.76 1.85
CA ARG A 396 -10.19 13.55 1.28
C ARG A 396 -9.80 15.02 1.27
N VAL A 397 -10.35 15.81 0.36
CA VAL A 397 -10.13 17.26 0.28
C VAL A 397 -11.46 17.98 0.31
N ILE A 398 -11.47 19.21 0.81
CA ILE A 398 -12.68 20.04 0.83
C ILE A 398 -13.02 20.43 -0.61
N LYS A 399 -14.31 20.37 -0.95
CA LYS A 399 -14.78 20.79 -2.27
C LYS A 399 -14.44 22.27 -2.52
N PRO A 400 -13.97 22.64 -3.73
CA PRO A 400 -13.48 24.00 -4.02
C PRO A 400 -14.50 25.11 -3.72
N GLU A 401 -15.79 24.86 -3.96
CA GLU A 401 -16.88 25.81 -3.74
C GLU A 401 -17.02 26.20 -2.25
N LEU A 402 -16.84 25.26 -1.34
CA LEU A 402 -16.85 25.49 0.10
C LEU A 402 -15.62 26.27 0.57
N LEU A 403 -14.47 26.04 -0.06
CA LEU A 403 -13.25 26.81 0.20
C LEU A 403 -13.35 28.25 -0.34
N ALA A 404 -14.18 28.49 -1.34
CA ALA A 404 -14.41 29.81 -1.92
C ALA A 404 -15.51 30.61 -1.19
N SER A 405 -16.46 29.94 -0.53
CA SER A 405 -17.65 30.57 0.06
C SER A 405 -17.87 30.20 1.54
N GLU A 406 -17.77 31.20 2.42
CA GLU A 406 -18.10 31.05 3.84
C GLU A 406 -19.58 30.71 4.07
N ALA A 407 -20.48 31.20 3.19
CA ALA A 407 -21.91 30.90 3.28
C ALA A 407 -22.21 29.42 2.96
N GLU A 408 -21.56 28.87 1.94
CA GLU A 408 -21.70 27.46 1.60
C GLU A 408 -21.03 26.56 2.66
N ALA A 409 -19.88 26.98 3.19
CA ALA A 409 -19.24 26.30 4.32
C ALA A 409 -20.15 26.26 5.55
N ALA A 410 -20.86 27.35 5.86
CA ALA A 410 -21.82 27.39 6.95
C ALA A 410 -22.99 26.43 6.72
N GLN A 411 -23.50 26.34 5.48
CA GLN A 411 -24.55 25.37 5.13
C GLN A 411 -24.05 23.93 5.29
N ALA A 412 -22.83 23.61 4.86
CA ALA A 412 -22.25 22.28 5.02
C ALA A 412 -22.09 21.86 6.49
N LEU A 413 -21.81 22.81 7.41
CA LEU A 413 -21.76 22.54 8.85
C LEU A 413 -23.14 22.37 9.50
N GLN A 414 -24.18 22.99 8.92
CA GLN A 414 -25.56 22.91 9.42
C GLN A 414 -26.35 21.75 8.83
N ALA A 415 -25.93 21.25 7.65
CA ALA A 415 -26.47 20.06 7.03
C ALA A 415 -26.31 18.91 8.02
N ARG A 416 -27.41 18.55 8.69
CA ARG A 416 -27.49 17.27 9.36
C ARG A 416 -27.21 16.21 8.30
N PRO A 417 -26.52 15.11 8.64
CA PRO A 417 -26.65 13.93 7.81
C PRO A 417 -28.14 13.66 7.72
N GLU A 418 -28.74 13.90 6.54
CA GLU A 418 -30.05 13.37 6.27
C GLU A 418 -29.93 11.88 6.58
N ALA A 419 -30.75 11.40 7.52
CA ALA A 419 -31.04 9.97 7.56
C ALA A 419 -31.34 9.60 6.11
N PRO A 420 -30.58 8.67 5.50
CA PRO A 420 -30.43 8.58 4.06
C PRO A 420 -31.80 8.74 3.44
N ALA A 421 -32.01 9.91 2.80
CA ALA A 421 -33.25 10.21 2.14
C ALA A 421 -33.50 9.03 1.23
N ALA A 422 -34.66 8.40 1.40
CA ALA A 422 -35.07 7.21 0.68
C ALA A 422 -34.63 7.34 -0.77
N VAL A 423 -33.56 6.61 -1.10
CA VAL A 423 -33.12 6.47 -2.47
C VAL A 423 -34.30 5.75 -3.11
N ALA A 424 -35.04 6.48 -3.95
CA ALA A 424 -36.00 5.86 -4.85
C ALA A 424 -35.27 4.66 -5.50
N PRO A 425 -35.90 3.47 -5.52
CA PRO A 425 -35.20 2.20 -5.57
C PRO A 425 -34.67 1.94 -6.97
N GLU A 426 -33.52 2.49 -7.30
CA GLU A 426 -32.72 2.04 -8.43
C GLU A 426 -31.27 1.88 -7.98
N ALA A 427 -30.77 0.67 -8.19
CA ALA A 427 -29.36 0.27 -8.12
C ALA A 427 -28.75 -0.09 -6.75
N PHE A 428 -29.31 -1.07 -6.01
CA PHE A 428 -28.49 -1.95 -5.13
C PHE A 428 -29.01 -3.40 -4.95
N ALA A 429 -29.91 -3.89 -5.81
CA ALA A 429 -30.41 -5.27 -5.74
C ALA A 429 -30.05 -6.07 -6.99
N SER A 430 -28.78 -6.48 -7.13
CA SER A 430 -28.46 -7.68 -7.92
C SER A 430 -27.27 -8.40 -7.30
N GLY A 431 -27.54 -9.44 -6.49
CA GLY A 431 -26.50 -10.41 -6.08
C GLY A 431 -26.45 -10.84 -4.61
N ALA A 432 -27.17 -10.19 -3.69
CA ALA A 432 -27.20 -10.66 -2.30
C ALA A 432 -27.89 -12.03 -2.19
N ARG A 433 -27.24 -12.98 -1.48
CA ARG A 433 -27.74 -14.33 -1.23
C ARG A 433 -27.86 -14.57 0.28
N PHE A 434 -28.97 -15.17 0.70
CA PHE A 434 -29.32 -15.35 2.09
C PHE A 434 -29.50 -16.81 2.45
N LYS A 435 -29.13 -17.16 3.68
CA LYS A 435 -29.52 -18.42 4.32
C LYS A 435 -30.57 -18.12 5.38
N LEU A 436 -31.59 -18.98 5.47
CA LEU A 436 -32.67 -18.89 6.44
C LEU A 436 -32.51 -20.02 7.45
N PHE A 437 -32.91 -19.78 8.70
CA PHE A 437 -33.05 -20.83 9.69
C PHE A 437 -34.54 -21.10 9.93
N LEU A 438 -35.05 -22.14 9.28
CA LEU A 438 -36.47 -22.53 9.31
C LEU A 438 -36.59 -23.96 9.84
N ASN A 439 -37.56 -24.19 10.75
CA ASN A 439 -37.86 -25.52 11.30
C ASN A 439 -36.64 -26.27 11.87
N GLY A 440 -35.71 -25.54 12.51
CA GLY A 440 -34.50 -26.12 13.11
C GLY A 440 -33.38 -26.46 12.13
N ALA A 441 -33.52 -26.13 10.84
CA ALA A 441 -32.51 -26.37 9.82
C ALA A 441 -32.16 -25.10 9.03
N GLN A 442 -30.91 -25.04 8.57
CA GLN A 442 -30.45 -23.99 7.66
C GLN A 442 -30.86 -24.31 6.22
N GLN A 443 -31.53 -23.38 5.55
CA GLN A 443 -31.97 -23.48 4.16
C GLN A 443 -31.39 -22.33 3.32
N GLY A 444 -31.21 -22.55 2.01
CA GLY A 444 -30.65 -21.58 1.07
C GLY A 444 -29.38 -22.09 0.35
N PRO A 445 -28.72 -21.25 -0.47
CA PRO A 445 -28.91 -19.80 -0.59
C PRO A 445 -30.12 -19.36 -1.41
N PHE A 446 -30.82 -18.34 -0.93
CA PHE A 446 -31.94 -17.69 -1.62
C PHE A 446 -31.57 -16.27 -2.08
N SER A 447 -32.04 -15.85 -3.24
CA SER A 447 -32.02 -14.44 -3.66
C SER A 447 -33.08 -13.63 -2.91
N VAL A 448 -32.98 -12.30 -2.98
CA VAL A 448 -34.02 -11.41 -2.43
C VAL A 448 -35.39 -11.71 -3.04
N ASP A 449 -35.48 -11.94 -4.36
CA ASP A 449 -36.75 -12.26 -5.03
C ASP A 449 -37.38 -13.56 -4.51
N GLU A 450 -36.55 -14.58 -4.23
CA GLU A 450 -37.01 -15.84 -3.63
C GLU A 450 -37.50 -15.63 -2.18
N LEU A 451 -36.91 -14.68 -1.45
CA LEU A 451 -37.37 -14.31 -0.11
C LEU A 451 -38.69 -13.54 -0.15
N VAL A 452 -38.88 -12.63 -1.10
CA VAL A 452 -40.16 -11.90 -1.30
C VAL A 452 -41.31 -12.89 -1.52
N LEU A 453 -41.12 -13.88 -2.39
CA LEU A 453 -42.13 -14.92 -2.64
C LEU A 453 -42.45 -15.76 -1.39
N ARG A 454 -41.47 -16.00 -0.52
CA ARG A 454 -41.66 -16.74 0.74
C ARG A 454 -42.34 -15.91 1.82
N ILE A 455 -42.05 -14.61 1.90
CA ILE A 455 -42.77 -13.66 2.76
C ILE A 455 -44.24 -13.61 2.34
N ALA A 456 -44.52 -13.47 1.04
CA ALA A 456 -45.88 -13.46 0.50
C ALA A 456 -46.66 -14.77 0.77
N ARG A 457 -45.97 -15.89 0.96
CA ARG A 457 -46.56 -17.20 1.31
C ARG A 457 -46.68 -17.42 2.82
N GLY A 458 -46.23 -16.48 3.65
CA GLY A 458 -46.18 -16.65 5.10
C GLY A 458 -45.14 -17.68 5.58
N GLU A 459 -44.18 -18.06 4.74
CA GLU A 459 -43.10 -18.98 5.09
C GLU A 459 -41.93 -18.29 5.80
N LEU A 460 -41.86 -16.95 5.69
CA LEU A 460 -40.83 -16.10 6.30
C LEU A 460 -41.51 -14.97 7.06
N GLU A 461 -41.27 -14.90 8.37
CA GLU A 461 -41.74 -13.83 9.25
C GLU A 461 -40.58 -12.93 9.69
N GLU A 462 -40.88 -11.73 10.20
CA GLU A 462 -39.89 -10.74 10.64
C GLU A 462 -38.88 -11.30 11.65
N GLY A 463 -39.34 -12.18 12.55
CA GLY A 463 -38.50 -12.84 13.56
C GLY A 463 -37.59 -13.95 13.04
N THR A 464 -37.69 -14.32 11.76
CA THR A 464 -36.92 -15.45 11.21
C THR A 464 -35.44 -15.14 11.18
N LYS A 465 -34.60 -16.06 11.64
CA LYS A 465 -33.14 -15.86 11.57
C LYS A 465 -32.62 -15.99 10.15
N VAL A 466 -31.91 -14.96 9.71
CA VAL A 466 -31.32 -14.84 8.38
C VAL A 466 -29.82 -14.55 8.47
N TRP A 467 -29.09 -15.02 7.46
CA TRP A 467 -27.67 -14.78 7.28
C TRP A 467 -27.42 -14.30 5.86
N ASN A 468 -26.97 -13.05 5.70
CA ASN A 468 -26.47 -12.57 4.41
C ASN A 468 -25.09 -13.20 4.18
N MET A 469 -24.93 -13.92 3.06
CA MET A 469 -23.70 -14.62 2.73
C MET A 469 -22.51 -13.70 2.48
N GLN A 470 -22.72 -12.39 2.34
CA GLN A 470 -21.64 -11.39 2.25
C GLN A 470 -21.08 -11.00 3.63
N TRP A 471 -21.72 -11.38 4.74
CA TRP A 471 -21.23 -11.07 6.08
C TRP A 471 -20.02 -11.94 6.46
N ASN A 472 -19.07 -11.34 7.18
CA ASN A 472 -17.94 -12.06 7.75
C ASN A 472 -18.39 -13.00 8.90
N PRO A 473 -18.24 -14.33 8.78
CA PRO A 473 -18.67 -15.30 9.80
C PRO A 473 -18.03 -15.12 11.18
N LYS A 474 -16.87 -14.44 11.27
CA LYS A 474 -16.14 -14.22 12.52
C LYS A 474 -16.52 -12.92 13.24
N ALA A 475 -17.16 -11.99 12.53
CA ALA A 475 -17.50 -10.67 13.06
C ALA A 475 -19.01 -10.48 13.27
N TYR A 476 -19.84 -11.24 12.55
CA TYR A 476 -21.29 -11.08 12.58
C TYR A 476 -21.99 -12.34 13.11
N LYS A 477 -23.18 -12.13 13.69
CA LYS A 477 -24.08 -13.20 14.15
C LYS A 477 -25.33 -13.23 13.27
N TRP A 478 -26.03 -14.36 13.26
CA TRP A 478 -27.38 -14.45 12.67
C TRP A 478 -28.26 -13.32 13.21
N LYS A 479 -28.96 -12.64 12.31
CA LYS A 479 -29.92 -11.56 12.65
C LYS A 479 -31.34 -12.02 12.34
N THR A 480 -32.34 -11.36 12.89
CA THR A 480 -33.74 -11.54 12.45
C THR A 480 -33.94 -10.88 11.09
N ALA A 481 -34.96 -11.30 10.34
CA ALA A 481 -35.25 -10.75 9.02
C ALA A 481 -35.63 -9.26 9.09
N GLY A 482 -36.30 -8.82 10.16
CA GLY A 482 -36.60 -7.40 10.41
C GLY A 482 -35.37 -6.55 10.74
N ASP A 483 -34.31 -7.13 11.33
CA ASP A 483 -33.07 -6.41 11.65
C ASP A 483 -32.11 -6.28 10.45
N VAL A 484 -32.48 -6.84 9.30
CA VAL A 484 -31.71 -6.77 8.05
C VAL A 484 -32.31 -5.69 7.18
N PRO A 485 -31.62 -4.54 6.97
CA PRO A 485 -32.18 -3.42 6.22
C PRO A 485 -32.69 -3.80 4.82
N GLU A 486 -32.04 -4.77 4.18
CA GLU A 486 -32.43 -5.27 2.85
C GLU A 486 -33.74 -6.09 2.84
N LEU A 487 -34.19 -6.57 4.00
CA LEU A 487 -35.40 -7.40 4.15
C LEU A 487 -36.48 -6.73 5.01
N ALA A 488 -36.13 -5.78 5.88
CA ALA A 488 -37.03 -5.11 6.80
C ALA A 488 -38.23 -4.47 6.06
N GLY A 489 -37.97 -3.75 4.97
CA GLY A 489 -39.01 -3.09 4.16
C GLY A 489 -39.94 -4.05 3.40
N LEU A 490 -39.63 -5.35 3.38
CA LEU A 490 -40.50 -6.37 2.77
C LEU A 490 -41.64 -6.81 3.70
N PHE A 491 -41.50 -6.58 5.01
CA PHE A 491 -42.53 -6.93 6.01
C PHE A 491 -43.54 -5.80 6.23
N ASP A 492 -43.17 -4.56 5.93
CA ASP A 492 -44.06 -3.38 6.03
C ASP A 492 -45.12 -3.30 4.92
N ALA A 493 -45.04 -4.19 3.91
CA ALA A 493 -46.02 -4.28 2.82
C ALA A 493 -47.26 -5.13 3.17
N ALA A 494 -47.52 -5.40 4.46
CA ALA A 494 -48.76 -6.02 4.91
C ALA A 494 -49.92 -5.01 4.80
N ILE A 495 -50.76 -5.24 3.80
CA ILE A 495 -51.97 -4.48 3.43
C ILE A 495 -52.84 -4.15 4.66
N PRO A 496 -53.22 -2.87 4.89
CA PRO A 496 -54.30 -2.53 5.81
C PRO A 496 -55.62 -3.12 5.32
N ASP A 497 -56.31 -3.85 6.18
CA ASP A 497 -57.66 -4.37 5.94
C ASP A 497 -58.63 -3.20 5.65
N PRO A 498 -59.23 -3.11 4.44
CA PRO A 498 -60.10 -2.01 4.09
C PRO A 498 -61.56 -2.39 4.40
N ASP A 499 -61.96 -2.43 5.66
CA ASP A 499 -63.39 -2.43 6.06
C ASP A 499 -63.55 -2.07 7.54
N ASN A 500 -63.56 -0.76 7.87
CA ASN A 500 -64.10 -0.31 9.15
C ASN A 500 -64.77 1.08 9.08
N ASP A 501 -65.37 1.40 7.93
CA ASP A 501 -66.21 2.59 7.73
C ASP A 501 -67.54 2.20 7.03
N ILE A 502 -68.23 1.20 7.58
CA ILE A 502 -69.66 0.99 7.29
C ILE A 502 -70.43 1.46 8.54
N PRO A 503 -71.21 2.54 8.47
CA PRO A 503 -72.11 2.90 9.55
C PRO A 503 -73.27 1.88 9.61
N ASP A 504 -73.56 1.38 10.81
CA ASP A 504 -74.72 0.51 11.07
C ASP A 504 -76.02 1.26 10.70
N PRO A 505 -76.95 0.62 9.96
CA PRO A 505 -78.31 1.11 9.82
C PRO A 505 -79.21 0.65 10.98
N ASP A 506 -79.99 1.63 11.47
CA ASP A 506 -81.06 1.65 12.49
C ASP A 506 -80.68 1.75 13.98
#